data_AF-A0A7S0JHK1-F1
#
_entry.id   AF-A0A7S0JHK1-F1
#
_cell.length_a   1.000
_cell.length_b   1.000
_cell.length_c   1.000
_cell.angle_alpha   90.00
_cell.angle_beta   90.00
_cell.angle_gamma   90.00
#
_symmetry.space_group_name_H-M   'P 1'
#
loop_
_entity.id
_entity.type
_entity.pdbx_description
1 polymer ?
#
loop_
_entity_poly.entity_id
_entity_poly.type
_entity_poly.pdbx_seq_one_letter_code
_entity_poly.pdbx_strand_id
1 'polypeptide(L)'
;ELSEDLVAYLRLKHLKGADAFLLEAIFRDILWREHLLLPVSEENEGEALAYGLSRCVAALEGFHGSLQDDLALLSEAPRSARSYKLASIRYAERRAIEAAVRAFQNRLDGLRGLEYYQERRLRSLNLTPIETDDELEALREESTTRSAGRSYGSQDYEW
;
A
#
# COMPACT_ATOMS: atom_id res chain seq x y z
N GLU A 1 5.44 11.77 6.57
CA GLU A 1 5.18 10.58 5.72
C GLU A 1 3.68 10.34 5.66
N LEU A 2 3.20 9.60 4.65
CA LEU A 2 1.77 9.28 4.52
C LEU A 2 1.41 8.16 5.50
N SER A 3 0.24 8.25 6.12
CA SER A 3 -0.30 7.16 6.95
C SER A 3 -0.47 5.89 6.14
N GLU A 4 -0.06 4.75 6.69
CA GLU A 4 -0.22 3.43 6.05
C GLU A 4 -1.70 3.09 5.87
N ASP A 5 -2.54 3.36 6.86
CA ASP A 5 -3.99 3.11 6.79
C ASP A 5 -4.67 3.97 5.73
N LEU A 6 -4.25 5.23 5.58
CA LEU A 6 -4.75 6.08 4.51
C LEU A 6 -4.45 5.48 3.14
N VAL A 7 -3.23 4.96 2.97
CA VAL A 7 -2.82 4.39 1.69
C VAL A 7 -3.52 3.04 1.45
N ALA A 8 -3.65 2.20 2.48
CA ALA A 8 -4.43 0.96 2.43
C ALA A 8 -5.88 1.22 2.00
N TYR A 9 -6.49 2.27 2.55
CA TYR A 9 -7.82 2.70 2.14
C TYR A 9 -7.88 3.16 0.68
N LEU A 10 -6.89 3.94 0.22
CA LEU A 10 -6.83 4.39 -1.18
C LEU A 10 -6.66 3.19 -2.14
N ARG A 11 -5.85 2.20 -1.78
CA ARG A 11 -5.70 0.95 -2.54
C ARG A 11 -7.02 0.21 -2.67
N LEU A 12 -7.74 0.05 -1.55
CA LEU A 12 -9.06 -0.58 -1.52
C LEU A 12 -10.06 0.18 -2.40
N LYS A 13 -10.04 1.52 -2.33
CA LYS A 13 -10.93 2.37 -3.14
C LYS A 13 -10.70 2.19 -4.64
N HIS A 14 -9.46 1.97 -5.04
CA HIS A 14 -9.07 1.78 -6.44
C HIS A 14 -8.92 0.30 -6.82
N LEU A 15 -9.38 -0.62 -5.97
CA LEU A 15 -9.31 -2.05 -6.21
C LEU A 15 -10.37 -2.47 -7.23
N LYS A 16 -9.93 -2.79 -8.45
CA LYS A 16 -10.81 -3.09 -9.58
C LYS A 16 -10.09 -4.00 -10.58
N GLY A 17 -10.83 -4.45 -11.59
CA GLY A 17 -10.26 -5.20 -12.73
C GLY A 17 -9.50 -6.44 -12.26
N ALA A 18 -8.23 -6.55 -12.66
CA ALA A 18 -7.38 -7.70 -12.36
C ALA A 18 -7.09 -7.89 -10.86
N ASP A 19 -7.28 -6.86 -10.02
CA ASP A 19 -7.04 -6.93 -8.58
C ASP A 19 -8.31 -7.25 -7.76
N ALA A 20 -9.49 -7.28 -8.41
CA ALA A 20 -10.76 -7.49 -7.73
C ALA A 20 -10.90 -8.87 -7.06
N PHE A 21 -10.10 -9.86 -7.46
CA PHE A 21 -10.08 -11.18 -6.82
C PHE A 21 -9.71 -11.11 -5.33
N LEU A 22 -9.00 -10.06 -4.90
CA LEU A 22 -8.67 -9.82 -3.49
C LEU A 22 -9.91 -9.52 -2.63
N LEU A 23 -11.08 -9.26 -3.23
CA LEU A 23 -12.35 -9.11 -2.54
C LEU A 23 -13.11 -10.43 -2.33
N GLU A 24 -12.58 -11.55 -2.84
CA GLU A 24 -13.20 -12.85 -2.61
C GLU A 24 -13.18 -13.26 -1.14
N ALA A 25 -14.13 -14.11 -0.74
CA ALA A 25 -14.34 -14.49 0.64
C ALA A 25 -13.09 -15.10 1.31
N ILE A 26 -12.23 -15.77 0.53
CA ILE A 26 -10.97 -16.38 1.01
C ILE A 26 -9.98 -15.34 1.55
N PHE A 27 -10.07 -14.09 1.09
CA PHE A 27 -9.17 -13.01 1.51
C PHE A 27 -9.75 -12.14 2.63
N ARG A 28 -11.03 -12.31 3.01
CA ARG A 28 -11.73 -11.36 3.90
C ARG A 28 -10.97 -11.05 5.19
N ASP A 29 -10.38 -12.06 5.82
CA ASP A 29 -9.71 -11.93 7.12
C ASP A 29 -8.25 -11.44 7.01
N ILE A 30 -7.67 -11.51 5.81
CA ILE A 30 -6.25 -11.19 5.54
C ILE A 30 -6.08 -9.96 4.62
N LEU A 31 -7.13 -9.52 3.93
CA LEU A 31 -7.09 -8.45 2.94
C LEU A 31 -6.47 -7.18 3.51
N TRP A 32 -7.03 -6.67 4.61
CA TRP A 32 -6.51 -5.46 5.24
C TRP A 32 -5.15 -5.70 5.89
N ARG A 33 -5.01 -6.82 6.63
CA ARG A 33 -3.85 -7.10 7.46
C ARG A 33 -2.58 -7.41 6.68
N GLU A 34 -2.72 -8.03 5.50
CA GLU A 34 -1.58 -8.58 4.76
C GLU A 34 -1.46 -8.02 3.35
N HIS A 35 -2.57 -7.72 2.67
CA HIS A 35 -2.54 -7.35 1.26
C HIS A 35 -2.60 -5.85 1.03
N LEU A 36 -3.48 -5.11 1.73
CA LEU A 36 -3.66 -3.67 1.53
C LEU A 36 -2.60 -2.80 2.21
N LEU A 37 -1.90 -3.31 3.23
CA LEU A 37 -0.75 -2.61 3.82
C LEU A 37 0.47 -2.62 2.88
N LEU A 38 0.51 -3.53 1.91
CA LEU A 38 1.56 -3.64 0.90
C LEU A 38 1.05 -3.23 -0.50
N PRO A 39 1.95 -2.89 -1.44
CA PRO A 39 1.54 -2.57 -2.81
C PRO A 39 0.76 -3.71 -3.47
N VAL A 40 -0.36 -3.41 -4.12
CA VAL A 40 -1.19 -4.44 -4.76
C VAL A 40 -0.70 -4.74 -6.18
N SER A 41 -0.81 -3.75 -7.06
CA SER A 41 -0.33 -3.76 -8.45
C SER A 41 0.16 -2.37 -8.83
N GLU A 42 0.98 -2.25 -9.87
CA GLU A 42 1.46 -0.94 -10.34
C GLU A 42 0.31 -0.04 -10.76
N GLU A 43 -0.72 -0.59 -11.41
CA GLU A 43 -1.93 0.14 -11.82
C GLU A 43 -2.71 0.63 -10.60
N ASN A 44 -2.96 -0.23 -9.61
CA ASN A 44 -3.69 0.14 -8.39
C ASN A 44 -2.93 1.22 -7.58
N GLU A 45 -1.62 1.05 -7.38
CA GLU A 45 -0.81 2.06 -6.67
C GLU A 45 -0.79 3.39 -7.44
N GLY A 46 -0.60 3.34 -8.75
CA GLY A 46 -0.58 4.53 -9.60
C GLY A 46 -1.88 5.32 -9.48
N GLU A 47 -3.03 4.64 -9.61
CA GLU A 47 -4.33 5.29 -9.46
C GLU A 47 -4.59 5.82 -8.06
N ALA A 48 -4.31 5.03 -7.02
CA ALA A 48 -4.54 5.39 -5.63
C ALA A 48 -3.73 6.64 -5.23
N LEU A 49 -2.45 6.69 -5.61
CA LEU A 49 -1.56 7.79 -5.29
C LEU A 49 -1.83 9.02 -6.16
N ALA A 50 -2.12 8.84 -7.46
CA ALA A 50 -2.52 9.95 -8.33
C ALA A 50 -3.84 10.58 -7.87
N TYR A 51 -4.79 9.77 -7.40
CA TYR A 51 -6.01 10.26 -6.79
C TYR A 51 -5.69 11.11 -5.55
N GLY A 52 -4.92 10.59 -4.59
CA GLY A 52 -4.52 11.34 -3.40
C GLY A 52 -3.82 12.66 -3.71
N LEU A 53 -2.89 12.64 -4.68
CA LEU A 53 -2.21 13.83 -5.18
C LEU A 53 -3.19 14.86 -5.75
N SER A 54 -4.10 14.44 -6.63
CA SER A 54 -5.09 15.33 -7.25
C SER A 54 -5.99 16.01 -6.21
N ARG A 55 -6.37 15.29 -5.14
CA ARG A 55 -7.16 15.85 -4.04
C ARG A 55 -6.39 16.89 -3.24
N CYS A 56 -5.09 16.67 -3.01
CA CYS A 56 -4.24 17.63 -2.32
C CYS A 56 -3.99 18.89 -3.16
N VAL A 57 -3.75 18.73 -4.48
CA VAL A 57 -3.60 19.86 -5.40
C VAL A 57 -4.88 20.69 -5.47
N ALA A 58 -6.03 20.05 -5.66
CA ALA A 58 -7.32 20.75 -5.66
C ALA A 58 -7.61 21.45 -4.32
N ALA A 59 -7.20 20.85 -3.20
CA ALA A 59 -7.32 21.49 -1.90
C ALA A 59 -6.45 22.76 -1.79
N LEU A 60 -5.22 22.74 -2.32
CA LEU A 60 -4.33 23.93 -2.35
C LEU A 60 -4.88 25.05 -3.24
N GLU A 61 -5.47 24.71 -4.38
CA GLU A 61 -6.10 25.69 -5.28
C GLU A 61 -7.29 26.39 -4.61
N GLY A 62 -7.96 25.74 -3.65
CA GLY A 62 -9.02 26.32 -2.85
C GLY A 62 -8.57 27.36 -1.82
N PHE A 63 -7.27 27.51 -1.55
CA PHE A 63 -6.77 28.50 -0.60
C PHE A 63 -6.76 29.90 -1.22
N HIS A 64 -7.35 30.86 -0.51
CA HIS A 64 -7.22 32.28 -0.83
C HIS A 64 -5.91 32.87 -0.29
N GLY A 65 -5.30 33.76 -1.09
CA GLY A 65 -4.06 34.46 -0.75
C GLY A 65 -2.80 33.62 -0.99
N SER A 66 -1.63 34.22 -0.78
CA SER A 66 -0.34 33.56 -0.91
C SER A 66 0.25 33.16 0.45
N LEU A 67 1.19 32.22 0.42
CA LEU A 67 1.98 31.88 1.61
C LEU A 67 2.76 33.08 2.14
N GLN A 68 3.17 34.00 1.25
CA GLN A 68 3.90 35.20 1.61
C GLN A 68 3.01 36.20 2.39
N ASP A 69 1.73 36.33 2.02
CA ASP A 69 0.77 37.17 2.73
C ASP A 69 0.54 36.65 4.15
N ASP A 70 0.47 35.32 4.30
CA ASP A 70 0.38 34.67 5.62
C ASP A 70 1.60 34.98 6.49
N LEU A 71 2.82 34.87 5.91
CA LEU A 71 4.05 35.18 6.63
C LEU A 71 4.15 36.66 7.02
N ALA A 72 3.75 37.57 6.14
CA ALA A 72 3.72 39.00 6.44
C ALA A 72 2.81 39.29 7.64
N LEU A 73 1.57 38.76 7.62
CA LEU A 73 0.62 38.89 8.73
C LEU A 73 1.15 38.29 10.04
N LEU A 74 1.85 37.15 9.97
CA LEU A 74 2.46 36.51 11.14
C LEU A 74 3.66 37.30 11.70
N SER A 75 4.30 38.14 10.89
CA SER A 75 5.41 39.00 11.33
C SER A 75 4.95 40.34 11.92
N GLU A 76 3.87 40.91 11.39
CA GLU A 76 3.42 42.27 11.72
C GLU A 76 2.32 42.30 12.79
N ALA A 77 1.39 41.34 12.78
CA ALA A 77 0.22 41.37 13.66
C ALA A 77 0.54 40.83 15.07
N PRO A 78 -0.02 41.42 16.14
CA PRO A 78 0.13 40.88 17.48
C PRO A 78 -0.57 39.53 17.59
N ARG A 79 0.00 38.59 18.35
CA ARG A 79 -0.54 37.23 18.53
C ARG A 79 -1.98 37.16 19.08
N SER A 80 -2.39 38.21 19.79
CA SER A 80 -3.76 38.34 20.30
C SER A 80 -4.78 38.63 19.20
N ALA A 81 -4.35 39.20 18.07
CA ALA A 81 -5.23 39.55 16.97
C ALA A 81 -5.83 38.31 16.29
N ARG A 82 -7.11 38.41 15.90
CA ARG A 82 -7.80 37.36 15.17
C ARG A 82 -7.15 37.08 13.80
N SER A 83 -6.65 38.12 13.13
CA SER A 83 -5.93 38.00 11.85
C SER A 83 -4.69 37.12 11.97
N TYR A 84 -3.90 37.30 13.03
CA TYR A 84 -2.73 36.47 13.32
C TYR A 84 -3.13 34.99 13.48
N LYS A 85 -4.17 34.72 14.30
CA LYS A 85 -4.64 33.35 14.54
C LYS A 85 -5.13 32.68 13.26
N LEU A 86 -5.91 33.38 12.44
CA LEU A 86 -6.39 32.85 11.16
C LEU A 86 -5.25 32.59 10.17
N ALA A 87 -4.30 33.54 10.05
CA ALA A 87 -3.11 33.36 9.22
C ALA A 87 -2.27 32.16 9.68
N SER A 88 -2.16 31.94 11.00
CA SER A 88 -1.40 30.81 11.55
C SER A 88 -2.00 29.46 11.17
N ILE A 89 -3.33 29.34 11.22
CA ILE A 89 -4.05 28.12 10.82
C ILE A 89 -3.89 27.90 9.31
N ARG A 90 -4.16 28.95 8.51
CA ARG A 90 -4.06 28.87 7.05
C ARG A 90 -2.65 28.48 6.60
N TYR A 91 -1.63 29.09 7.20
CA TYR A 91 -0.23 28.75 6.95
C TYR A 91 0.07 27.27 7.28
N ALA A 92 -0.35 26.81 8.47
CA ALA A 92 -0.09 25.45 8.92
C ALA A 92 -0.78 24.41 8.02
N GLU A 93 -2.06 24.63 7.67
CA GLU A 93 -2.82 23.75 6.78
C GLU A 93 -2.20 23.71 5.38
N ARG A 94 -1.88 24.87 4.79
CA ARG A 94 -1.22 24.94 3.47
C ARG A 94 0.10 24.16 3.47
N ARG A 95 0.94 24.35 4.49
CA ARG A 95 2.22 23.65 4.64
C ARG A 95 2.03 22.14 4.77
N ALA A 96 1.02 21.70 5.52
CA ALA A 96 0.69 20.29 5.67
C ALA A 96 0.26 19.67 4.33
N ILE A 97 -0.58 20.34 3.55
CA ILE A 97 -1.03 19.84 2.24
C ILE A 97 0.12 19.85 1.23
N GLU A 98 0.98 20.88 1.20
CA GLU A 98 2.20 20.89 0.37
C GLU A 98 3.16 19.73 0.72
N ALA A 99 3.25 19.37 1.99
CA ALA A 99 4.04 18.21 2.41
C ALA A 99 3.40 16.90 1.94
N ALA A 100 2.07 16.80 2.00
CA ALA A 100 1.34 15.65 1.47
C ALA A 100 1.50 15.49 -0.05
N VAL A 101 1.40 16.59 -0.82
CA VAL A 101 1.68 16.62 -2.27
C VAL A 101 3.05 16.03 -2.58
N ARG A 102 4.10 16.51 -1.90
CA ARG A 102 5.46 15.98 -2.06
C ARG A 102 5.56 14.50 -1.70
N ALA A 103 4.90 14.07 -0.62
CA ALA A 103 4.92 12.67 -0.21
C ALA A 103 4.23 11.75 -1.23
N PHE A 104 3.12 12.18 -1.84
CA PHE A 104 2.48 11.44 -2.93
C PHE A 104 3.34 11.40 -4.19
N GLN A 105 3.95 12.52 -4.59
CA GLN A 105 4.85 12.59 -5.75
C GLN A 105 6.04 11.66 -5.60
N ASN A 106 6.76 11.73 -4.49
CA ASN A 106 7.91 10.87 -4.22
C ASN A 106 7.56 9.38 -4.32
N ARG A 107 6.35 9.00 -3.89
CA ARG A 107 5.89 7.62 -3.94
C ARG A 107 5.46 7.19 -5.35
N LEU A 108 4.86 8.09 -6.12
CA LEU A 108 4.55 7.89 -7.54
C LEU A 108 5.83 7.70 -8.36
N ASP A 109 6.87 8.50 -8.11
CA ASP A 109 8.16 8.38 -8.80
C ASP A 109 8.84 7.03 -8.53
N GLY A 110 8.54 6.43 -7.37
CA GLY A 110 9.06 5.14 -6.93
C GLY A 110 8.27 3.90 -7.35
N LEU A 111 7.19 4.03 -8.16
CA LEU A 111 6.29 2.91 -8.47
C LEU A 111 7.02 1.67 -9.02
N ARG A 112 7.96 1.85 -9.94
CA ARG A 112 8.67 0.73 -10.59
C ARG A 112 9.61 -0.05 -9.65
N GLY A 113 9.93 0.52 -8.48
CA GLY A 113 10.80 -0.11 -7.49
C GLY A 113 10.07 -0.90 -6.41
N LEU A 114 8.73 -0.97 -6.47
CA LEU A 114 7.91 -1.62 -5.46
C LEU A 114 7.73 -3.11 -5.75
N GLU A 115 7.72 -3.93 -4.70
CA GLU A 115 7.38 -5.35 -4.80
C GLU A 115 5.85 -5.52 -4.70
N TYR A 116 5.22 -6.01 -5.76
CA TYR A 116 3.76 -6.13 -5.88
C TYR A 116 3.22 -7.50 -5.43
N TYR A 117 1.90 -7.65 -5.33
CA TYR A 117 1.26 -8.87 -4.84
C TYR A 117 1.74 -10.13 -5.57
N GLN A 118 1.80 -10.08 -6.90
CA GLN A 118 2.22 -11.24 -7.70
C GLN A 118 3.68 -11.61 -7.44
N GLU A 119 4.57 -10.63 -7.33
CA GLU A 119 6.00 -10.84 -7.04
C GLU A 119 6.20 -11.45 -5.65
N ARG A 120 5.51 -10.89 -4.64
CA ARG A 120 5.54 -11.43 -3.26
C ARG A 120 5.09 -12.89 -3.20
N ARG A 121 4.08 -13.26 -3.99
CA ARG A 121 3.57 -14.63 -4.06
C ARG A 121 4.60 -15.59 -4.64
N LEU A 122 5.31 -15.17 -5.69
CA LEU A 122 6.33 -15.97 -6.37
C LEU A 122 7.62 -16.12 -5.53
N ARG A 123 7.86 -15.25 -4.55
CA ARG A 123 9.04 -15.31 -3.68
C ARG A 123 9.18 -16.63 -2.91
N SER A 124 8.06 -17.28 -2.61
CA SER A 124 8.02 -18.54 -1.86
C SER A 124 8.25 -19.80 -2.72
N LEU A 125 8.49 -19.65 -4.03
CA LEU A 125 8.58 -20.78 -4.94
C LEU A 125 9.86 -21.62 -4.81
N ASN A 126 10.88 -21.15 -4.07
CA ASN A 126 12.13 -21.89 -3.79
C ASN A 126 12.69 -22.64 -5.02
N LEU A 127 12.74 -21.97 -6.18
CA LEU A 127 13.12 -22.57 -7.47
C LEU A 127 14.62 -22.84 -7.61
N THR A 128 15.35 -23.05 -6.51
CA THR A 128 16.75 -23.49 -6.58
C THR A 128 16.79 -24.81 -7.34
N PRO A 129 17.47 -24.88 -8.50
CA PRO A 129 17.59 -26.11 -9.25
C PRO A 129 18.20 -27.19 -8.35
N ILE A 130 17.70 -28.40 -8.46
CA ILE A 130 18.38 -29.57 -7.91
C ILE A 130 19.55 -29.84 -8.84
N GLU A 131 20.78 -29.58 -8.38
CA GLU A 131 21.97 -29.66 -9.23
C GLU A 131 22.64 -31.03 -9.14
N THR A 132 22.33 -31.82 -8.10
CA THR A 132 22.95 -33.12 -7.86
C THR A 132 21.92 -34.24 -7.68
N ASP A 133 22.28 -35.47 -8.08
CA ASP A 133 21.46 -36.66 -7.86
C ASP A 133 21.22 -36.91 -6.36
N ASP A 134 22.19 -36.56 -5.51
CA ASP A 134 22.10 -36.66 -4.04
C ASP A 134 21.02 -35.74 -3.45
N GLU A 135 20.93 -34.49 -3.92
CA GLU A 135 19.86 -33.55 -3.54
C GLU A 135 18.48 -34.03 -4.01
N LEU A 136 18.44 -34.69 -5.17
CA LEU A 136 17.22 -35.25 -5.75
C LEU A 136 16.73 -36.47 -4.96
N GLU A 137 17.66 -37.29 -4.49
CA GLU A 137 17.39 -38.45 -3.63
C GLU A 137 16.92 -38.01 -2.24
N ALA A 138 17.56 -37.00 -1.64
CA ALA A 138 17.13 -36.41 -0.36
C ALA A 138 15.69 -35.84 -0.41
N LEU A 139 15.31 -35.17 -1.50
CA LEU A 139 13.95 -34.67 -1.68
C LEU A 139 12.92 -35.81 -1.89
N ARG A 140 13.31 -36.90 -2.55
CA ARG A 140 12.46 -38.09 -2.69
C ARG A 140 12.21 -38.76 -1.34
N GLU A 141 13.23 -38.87 -0.50
CA GLU A 141 13.14 -39.37 0.88
C GLU A 141 12.25 -38.46 1.76
N GLU A 142 12.37 -37.13 1.62
CA GLU A 142 11.52 -36.19 2.35
C GLU A 142 10.05 -36.27 1.87
N SER A 143 9.82 -36.45 0.57
CA SER A 143 8.46 -36.59 0.01
C SER A 143 7.76 -37.88 0.45
N THR A 144 8.50 -38.99 0.54
CA THR A 144 7.96 -40.28 1.01
C THR A 144 7.62 -40.23 2.49
N THR A 145 8.43 -39.52 3.29
CA THR A 145 8.16 -39.26 4.71
C THR A 145 6.92 -38.39 4.91
N ARG A 146 6.70 -37.36 4.06
CA ARG A 146 5.49 -36.52 4.09
C ARG A 146 4.24 -37.25 3.57
N SER A 147 4.38 -38.16 2.60
CA SER A 147 3.28 -38.98 2.09
C SER A 147 2.84 -40.08 3.07
N ALA A 148 3.72 -40.53 3.97
CA ALA A 148 3.38 -41.49 5.02
C ALA A 148 2.38 -40.93 6.06
N GLY A 149 2.19 -39.60 6.12
CA GLY A 149 1.22 -38.94 7.01
C GLY A 149 -0.20 -38.80 6.46
N ARG A 150 -0.48 -39.22 5.22
CA ARG A 150 -1.83 -39.23 4.64
C ARG A 150 -2.09 -40.53 3.88
N SER A 151 -2.18 -41.63 4.63
CA SER A 151 -2.95 -42.79 4.19
C SER A 151 -4.43 -42.38 4.15
N TYR A 152 -4.92 -41.89 3.02
CA TYR A 152 -6.36 -41.78 2.79
C TYR A 152 -6.91 -43.21 2.74
N GLY A 153 -7.73 -43.57 3.72
CA GLY A 153 -8.22 -44.93 3.95
C GLY A 153 -8.85 -45.54 2.71
N SER A 154 -8.24 -46.63 2.24
CA SER A 154 -8.82 -47.58 1.28
C SER A 154 -9.68 -48.66 1.98
N GLN A 155 -9.96 -48.50 3.27
CA GLN A 155 -10.75 -49.44 4.07
C GLN A 155 -11.88 -48.64 4.71
N ASP A 156 -12.99 -48.49 3.99
CA ASP A 156 -14.35 -48.23 4.51
C ASP A 156 -15.30 -47.94 3.35
N TYR A 157 -15.49 -48.91 2.46
CA TYR A 157 -16.68 -48.98 1.60
C TYR A 157 -17.12 -50.43 1.51
N GLU A 158 -17.86 -50.88 2.53
CA GLU A 158 -18.82 -51.97 2.38
C GLU A 158 -20.15 -51.38 1.90
N TRP A 159 -20.52 -51.68 0.65
CA TRP A 159 -21.89 -51.60 0.14
C TRP A 159 -22.28 -52.98 -0.38
#